data_AF-A0A6J0J144-F1
#
_entry.id   AF-A0A6J0J144-F1
#
_cell.length_a   1.000
_cell.length_b   1.000
_cell.length_c   1.000
_cell.angle_alpha   90.00
_cell.angle_beta   90.00
_cell.angle_gamma   90.00
#
_symmetry.space_group_name_H-M   'P 1'
#
loop_
_entity.id
_entity.type
_entity.pdbx_description
1 polymer ?
#
loop_
_entity_poly.entity_id
_entity_poly.type
_entity_poly.pdbx_seq_one_letter_code
_entity_poly.pdbx_strand_id
1 'polypeptide(L)'
;MQWLPGCSCPLCPECFRLHFMVGVQERGVGALGCPSCSHPDLRDNAQHLWYWSTLELQLQSCLDPDTFDFVTQKLMELDLLQDPQFQWFPHCSFGFIFEAERGPAQCPQCHQCCCPRCQYPWDPSTPPCPVLRLGPG
;
A
#
# COMPACT_ATOMS: atom_id res chain seq x y z
N MET A 1 -6.51 -28.74 -4.01
CA MET A 1 -7.47 -27.61 -3.90
C MET A 1 -6.98 -26.68 -2.83
N GLN A 2 -7.11 -25.38 -3.05
CA GLN A 2 -6.72 -24.32 -2.12
C GLN A 2 -7.90 -23.35 -1.93
N TRP A 3 -7.88 -22.62 -0.83
CA TRP A 3 -8.93 -21.67 -0.46
C TRP A 3 -8.27 -20.41 0.08
N LEU A 4 -8.87 -19.27 -0.26
CA LEU A 4 -8.43 -17.98 0.24
C LEU A 4 -9.11 -17.66 1.57
N PRO A 5 -8.41 -17.01 2.53
CA PRO A 5 -9.02 -16.55 3.77
C PRO A 5 -10.23 -15.66 3.47
N GLY A 6 -11.34 -15.90 4.17
CA GLY A 6 -12.56 -15.11 4.01
C GLY A 6 -13.54 -15.60 2.94
N CYS A 7 -13.23 -16.69 2.23
CA CYS A 7 -14.20 -17.37 1.37
C CYS A 7 -13.98 -18.91 1.34
N SER A 8 -14.95 -19.65 0.81
CA SER A 8 -14.87 -21.11 0.62
C SER A 8 -14.84 -21.51 -0.85
N CYS A 9 -14.46 -20.60 -1.74
CA CYS A 9 -14.35 -20.88 -3.17
C CYS A 9 -13.15 -21.80 -3.44
N PRO A 10 -13.37 -22.96 -4.09
CA PRO A 10 -12.28 -23.86 -4.41
C PRO A 10 -11.43 -23.30 -5.55
N LEU A 11 -10.11 -23.29 -5.36
CA LEU A 11 -9.13 -22.94 -6.37
C LEU A 11 -8.22 -24.13 -6.65
N CYS A 12 -7.98 -24.39 -7.94
CA CYS A 12 -6.93 -25.32 -8.34
C CYS A 12 -5.55 -24.72 -7.99
N PRO A 13 -4.51 -25.52 -7.66
CA PRO A 13 -3.18 -25.00 -7.33
C PRO A 13 -2.60 -24.07 -8.42
N GLU A 14 -2.80 -24.42 -9.69
CA GLU A 14 -2.36 -23.62 -10.83
C GLU A 14 -3.12 -22.29 -10.91
N CYS A 15 -4.43 -22.33 -10.67
CA CYS A 15 -5.33 -21.18 -10.65
C CYS A 15 -4.93 -20.20 -9.54
N PHE A 16 -4.58 -20.73 -8.37
CA PHE A 16 -4.11 -19.96 -7.23
C PHE A 16 -2.78 -19.27 -7.56
N ARG A 17 -1.80 -20.02 -8.07
CA ARG A 17 -0.50 -19.45 -8.44
C ARG A 17 -0.63 -18.35 -9.49
N LEU A 18 -1.38 -18.60 -10.55
CA LEU A 18 -1.61 -17.63 -11.62
C LEU A 18 -2.32 -16.37 -11.12
N HIS A 19 -3.28 -16.53 -10.21
CA HIS A 19 -4.02 -15.41 -9.63
C HIS A 19 -3.09 -14.40 -8.92
N PHE A 20 -2.11 -14.89 -8.15
CA PHE A 20 -1.14 -14.02 -7.48
C PHE A 20 -0.07 -13.49 -8.42
N MET A 21 0.48 -14.33 -9.30
CA MET A 21 1.50 -13.89 -10.28
C MET A 21 1.00 -12.75 -11.16
N VAL A 22 -0.17 -12.92 -11.79
CA VAL A 22 -0.73 -11.93 -12.72
C VAL A 22 -1.40 -10.80 -11.95
N GLY A 23 -2.18 -11.15 -10.92
CA GLY A 23 -3.00 -10.18 -10.24
C GLY A 23 -2.20 -9.13 -9.47
N VAL A 24 -1.05 -9.50 -8.87
CA VAL A 24 -0.18 -8.53 -8.20
C VAL A 24 0.41 -7.54 -9.20
N GLN A 25 0.75 -7.98 -10.40
CA GLN A 25 1.31 -7.12 -11.45
C GLN A 25 0.25 -6.19 -12.06
N GLU A 26 -0.96 -6.68 -12.29
CA GLU A 26 -2.00 -5.93 -13.02
C GLU A 26 -2.91 -5.09 -12.12
N ARG A 27 -3.28 -5.60 -10.93
CA ARG A 27 -4.27 -4.99 -10.04
C ARG A 27 -3.67 -4.43 -8.75
N GLY A 28 -2.48 -4.91 -8.38
CA GLY A 28 -1.86 -4.64 -7.09
C GLY A 28 -2.51 -5.42 -5.94
N VAL A 29 -1.81 -5.44 -4.81
CA VAL A 29 -2.18 -6.24 -3.62
C VAL A 29 -3.47 -5.72 -2.92
N GLY A 30 -3.79 -4.43 -3.03
CA GLY A 30 -4.99 -3.85 -2.41
C GLY A 30 -6.32 -4.24 -3.08
N ALA A 31 -6.28 -4.85 -4.27
CA ALA A 31 -7.47 -5.29 -5.02
C ALA A 31 -7.45 -6.80 -5.28
N LEU A 32 -6.63 -7.55 -4.54
CA LEU A 32 -6.34 -8.96 -4.79
C LEU A 32 -7.15 -9.92 -3.91
N GLY A 33 -8.47 -9.79 -3.97
CA GLY A 33 -9.41 -10.74 -3.37
C GLY A 33 -9.68 -11.97 -4.25
N CYS A 34 -10.55 -12.88 -3.79
CA CYS A 34 -10.85 -14.12 -4.49
C CYS A 34 -11.33 -13.90 -5.94
N PRO A 35 -10.78 -14.62 -6.94
CA PRO A 35 -11.18 -14.45 -8.34
C PRO A 35 -12.62 -14.89 -8.62
N SER A 36 -13.22 -15.74 -7.78
CA SER A 36 -14.57 -16.28 -7.98
C SER A 36 -15.66 -15.44 -7.34
N CYS A 37 -15.39 -14.83 -6.19
CA CYS A 37 -16.40 -14.09 -5.41
C CYS A 37 -15.98 -12.69 -4.98
N SER A 38 -14.74 -12.27 -5.29
CA SER A 38 -14.17 -10.97 -4.94
C SER A 38 -14.11 -10.65 -3.44
N HIS A 39 -14.29 -11.66 -2.57
CA HIS A 39 -14.09 -11.54 -1.14
C HIS A 39 -12.68 -11.99 -0.72
N PRO A 40 -12.12 -11.44 0.37
CA PRO A 40 -12.66 -10.35 1.18
C PRO A 40 -12.52 -8.98 0.51
N ASP A 41 -13.24 -7.96 1.02
CA ASP A 41 -13.11 -6.57 0.54
C ASP A 41 -11.88 -5.92 1.20
N LEU A 42 -10.80 -5.83 0.44
CA LEU A 42 -9.50 -5.34 0.90
C LEU A 42 -9.42 -3.81 1.06
N ARG A 43 -10.55 -3.10 0.97
CA ARG A 43 -10.63 -1.66 1.26
C ARG A 43 -10.53 -1.34 2.75
N ASP A 44 -10.90 -2.28 3.62
CA ASP A 44 -10.77 -2.11 5.07
C ASP A 44 -9.39 -2.56 5.54
N ASN A 45 -8.67 -1.68 6.25
CA ASN A 45 -7.30 -1.95 6.70
C ASN A 45 -7.21 -3.17 7.64
N ALA A 46 -8.19 -3.38 8.52
CA ALA A 46 -8.15 -4.52 9.45
C ALA A 46 -8.38 -5.84 8.71
N GLN A 47 -9.31 -5.86 7.75
CA GLN A 47 -9.57 -7.02 6.90
C GLN A 47 -8.39 -7.31 5.95
N HIS A 48 -7.76 -6.27 5.41
CA HIS A 48 -6.54 -6.37 4.59
C HIS A 48 -5.40 -7.02 5.37
N LEU A 49 -5.09 -6.50 6.57
CA LEU A 49 -4.05 -7.05 7.44
C LEU A 49 -4.34 -8.52 7.78
N TRP A 50 -5.55 -8.83 8.23
CA TRP A 50 -5.92 -10.21 8.57
C TRP A 50 -5.79 -11.17 7.38
N TYR A 51 -6.25 -10.75 6.20
CA TYR A 51 -6.17 -11.53 4.97
C TYR A 51 -4.73 -11.87 4.62
N TRP A 52 -3.86 -10.86 4.53
CA TRP A 52 -2.47 -11.05 4.12
C TRP A 52 -1.64 -11.79 5.16
N SER A 53 -1.81 -11.51 6.46
CA SER A 53 -1.10 -12.26 7.52
C SER A 53 -1.44 -13.76 7.53
N THR A 54 -2.69 -14.11 7.19
CA THR A 54 -3.11 -15.52 7.10
C THR A 54 -2.62 -16.17 5.81
N LEU A 55 -2.65 -15.41 4.71
CA LEU A 55 -2.35 -15.89 3.37
C LEU A 55 -0.84 -16.02 3.11
N GLU A 56 0.01 -15.21 3.75
CA GLU A 56 1.46 -15.21 3.58
C GLU A 56 2.07 -16.61 3.77
N LEU A 57 1.69 -17.32 4.84
CA LEU A 57 2.14 -18.69 5.11
C LEU A 57 1.74 -19.67 4.00
N GLN A 58 0.54 -19.50 3.41
CA GLN A 58 0.10 -20.33 2.30
C GLN A 58 0.89 -20.00 1.02
N LEU A 59 1.10 -18.72 0.74
CA LEU A 59 1.84 -18.25 -0.43
C LEU A 59 3.28 -18.73 -0.41
N GLN A 60 3.95 -18.69 0.74
CA GLN A 60 5.33 -19.17 0.90
C GLN A 60 5.49 -20.64 0.49
N SER A 61 4.45 -21.46 0.71
CA SER A 61 4.47 -22.89 0.35
C SER A 61 4.06 -23.19 -1.10
N CYS A 62 3.35 -22.27 -1.75
CA CYS A 62 2.70 -22.51 -3.04
C CYS A 62 3.32 -21.73 -4.20
N LEU A 63 4.00 -20.62 -3.92
CA LEU A 63 4.64 -19.76 -4.90
C LEU A 63 6.14 -20.06 -4.96
N ASP A 64 6.73 -19.84 -6.13
CA ASP A 64 8.18 -19.84 -6.30
C ASP A 64 8.79 -18.64 -5.54
N PRO A 65 10.03 -18.74 -5.02
CA PRO A 65 10.64 -17.70 -4.18
C PRO A 65 10.61 -16.30 -4.81
N ASP A 66 10.94 -16.18 -6.10
CA ASP A 66 10.93 -14.90 -6.82
C ASP A 66 9.54 -14.26 -6.85
N THR A 67 8.48 -15.07 -6.97
CA THR A 67 7.10 -14.57 -6.98
C THR A 67 6.67 -14.18 -5.57
N PHE A 68 7.04 -14.99 -4.57
CA PHE A 68 6.75 -14.67 -3.18
C PHE A 68 7.42 -13.36 -2.75
N ASP A 69 8.70 -13.17 -3.06
CA ASP A 69 9.44 -11.94 -2.77
C ASP A 69 8.82 -10.73 -3.47
N PHE A 70 8.37 -10.89 -4.72
CA PHE A 70 7.66 -9.84 -5.44
C PHE A 70 6.33 -9.45 -4.78
N VAL A 71 5.52 -10.43 -4.34
CA VAL A 71 4.26 -10.19 -3.62
C VAL A 71 4.54 -9.46 -2.31
N THR A 72 5.51 -9.93 -1.54
CA THR A 72 5.92 -9.32 -0.26
C THR A 72 6.42 -7.90 -0.45
N GLN A 73 7.24 -7.64 -1.47
CA GLN A 73 7.66 -6.29 -1.83
C GLN A 73 6.46 -5.38 -2.13
N LYS A 74 5.45 -5.88 -2.86
CA LYS A 74 4.24 -5.10 -3.15
C LYS A 74 3.37 -4.83 -1.93
N LEU A 75 3.33 -5.75 -0.97
CA LEU A 75 2.67 -5.52 0.32
C LEU A 75 3.38 -4.42 1.11
N MET A 76 4.71 -4.47 1.18
CA MET A 76 5.50 -3.42 1.83
C MET A 76 5.30 -2.05 1.15
N GLU A 77 5.28 -2.00 -0.18
CA GLU A 77 4.98 -0.77 -0.93
C GLU A 77 3.58 -0.23 -0.60
N LEU A 78 2.57 -1.10 -0.48
CA LEU A 78 1.22 -0.69 -0.12
C LEU A 78 1.15 -0.18 1.33
N ASP A 79 1.74 -0.89 2.29
CA ASP A 79 1.77 -0.47 3.70
C ASP A 79 2.46 0.89 3.85
N LEU A 80 3.56 1.10 3.11
CA LEU A 80 4.26 2.37 3.07
C LEU A 80 3.37 3.50 2.51
N LEU A 81 2.60 3.24 1.45
CA LEU A 81 1.67 4.22 0.87
C LEU A 81 0.47 4.54 1.77
N GLN A 82 0.09 3.61 2.65
CA GLN A 82 -0.99 3.80 3.63
C GLN A 82 -0.50 4.50 4.92
N ASP A 83 0.81 4.60 5.12
CA ASP A 83 1.37 5.28 6.28
C ASP A 83 1.06 6.79 6.22
N PRO A 84 0.37 7.36 7.22
CA PRO A 84 -0.03 8.77 7.22
C PRO A 84 1.16 9.74 7.27
N GLN A 85 2.34 9.26 7.62
CA GLN A 85 3.59 10.00 7.64
C GLN A 85 4.37 9.86 6.32
N PHE A 86 3.97 8.96 5.41
CA PHE A 86 4.63 8.80 4.13
C PHE A 86 4.36 9.98 3.20
N GLN A 87 5.43 10.54 2.65
CA GLN A 87 5.39 11.65 1.72
C GLN A 87 5.91 11.23 0.36
N TRP A 88 5.03 11.32 -0.65
CA TRP A 88 5.35 11.04 -2.03
C TRP A 88 5.54 12.32 -2.82
N PHE A 89 6.68 12.43 -3.50
CA PHE A 89 7.01 13.57 -4.36
C PHE A 89 6.94 13.14 -5.84
N PRO A 90 5.84 13.48 -6.55
CA PRO A 90 5.58 12.96 -7.90
C PRO A 90 6.55 13.47 -8.96
N HIS A 91 7.20 14.61 -8.72
CA HIS A 91 8.12 15.23 -9.69
C HIS A 91 9.49 14.55 -9.73
N CYS A 92 9.89 13.84 -8.68
CA CYS A 92 11.15 13.10 -8.60
C CYS A 92 10.96 11.61 -8.31
N SER A 93 9.70 11.15 -8.24
CA SER A 93 9.31 9.78 -7.88
C SER A 93 9.99 9.27 -6.61
N PHE A 94 10.16 10.17 -5.63
CA PHE A 94 10.83 9.86 -4.37
C PHE A 94 9.83 9.89 -3.21
N GLY A 95 9.91 8.88 -2.35
CA GLY A 95 9.04 8.74 -1.18
C GLY A 95 9.83 8.51 0.10
N PHE A 96 9.40 9.11 1.21
CA PHE A 96 9.99 8.87 2.52
C PHE A 96 9.01 9.12 3.66
N ILE A 97 9.28 8.54 4.82
CA ILE A 97 8.50 8.76 6.04
C ILE A 97 8.95 10.08 6.68
N PHE A 98 8.00 10.98 6.93
CA PHE A 98 8.23 12.29 7.52
C PHE A 98 7.21 12.61 8.61
N GLU A 99 7.70 12.98 9.79
CA GLU A 99 6.86 13.45 10.89
C GLU A 99 6.27 14.83 10.56
N ALA A 100 4.97 14.87 10.24
CA ALA A 100 4.27 16.09 9.84
C ALA A 100 4.36 17.26 10.84
N GLU A 101 4.59 16.96 12.12
CA GLU A 101 4.73 17.95 13.21
C GLU A 101 6.05 18.72 13.16
N ARG A 102 7.01 18.30 12.31
CA ARG A 102 8.31 18.97 12.13
C ARG A 102 8.26 20.17 11.15
N GLY A 103 7.11 20.43 10.54
CA GLY A 103 6.92 21.54 9.60
C GLY A 103 6.76 21.07 8.14
N PRO A 104 7.14 21.88 7.14
CA PRO A 104 7.03 21.48 5.74
C PRO A 104 7.99 20.33 5.42
N ALA A 105 7.52 19.33 4.68
CA ALA A 105 8.34 18.22 4.23
C ALA A 105 9.23 18.68 3.08
N GLN A 106 10.54 18.49 3.21
CA GLN A 106 11.51 18.77 2.15
C GLN A 106 12.02 17.45 1.56
N CYS A 107 11.88 17.29 0.25
CA CYS A 107 12.37 16.10 -0.42
C CYS A 107 13.92 16.09 -0.48
N PRO A 108 14.59 15.01 -0.04
CA PRO A 108 16.05 14.93 -0.03
C PRO A 108 16.69 14.79 -1.42
N GLN A 109 15.92 14.46 -2.47
CA GLN A 109 16.46 14.27 -3.82
C GLN A 109 16.43 15.56 -4.67
N CYS A 110 15.42 16.40 -4.50
CA CYS A 110 15.15 17.57 -5.35
C CYS A 110 14.98 18.87 -4.57
N HIS A 111 15.01 18.79 -3.23
CA HIS A 111 14.89 19.91 -2.29
C HIS A 111 13.59 20.72 -2.35
N GLN A 112 12.57 20.24 -3.07
CA GLN A 112 11.24 20.86 -3.06
C GLN A 112 10.55 20.65 -1.72
N CYS A 113 9.84 21.67 -1.27
CA CYS A 113 9.07 21.64 -0.04
C CYS A 113 7.57 21.49 -0.34
N CYS A 114 6.87 20.69 0.45
CA CYS A 114 5.42 20.57 0.40
C CYS A 114 4.82 20.49 1.80
N CYS A 115 3.52 20.73 1.91
CA CYS A 115 2.81 20.46 3.16
C CYS A 115 2.64 18.93 3.33
N PRO A 116 3.06 18.34 4.47
CA PRO A 116 2.95 16.90 4.69
C PRO A 116 1.49 16.39 4.77
N ARG A 117 0.51 17.28 5.01
CA ARG A 117 -0.90 16.89 5.12
C ARG A 117 -1.69 17.07 3.82
N CYS A 118 -1.34 18.07 3.02
CA CYS A 118 -2.09 18.40 1.79
C CYS A 118 -1.28 18.20 0.49
N GLN A 119 0.00 17.81 0.58
CA GLN A 119 0.95 17.59 -0.52
C GLN A 119 1.12 18.77 -1.51
N TYR A 120 0.51 19.91 -1.24
CA TYR A 120 0.70 21.13 -2.03
C TYR A 120 2.10 21.70 -1.87
N PRO A 121 2.68 22.28 -2.94
CA PRO A 121 3.95 23.00 -2.87
C PRO A 121 3.91 24.04 -1.76
N TRP A 122 4.98 24.08 -0.97
CA TRP A 122 5.11 25.05 0.11
C TRP A 122 5.66 26.36 -0.45
N ASP A 123 4.85 27.42 -0.37
CA ASP A 123 5.28 28.78 -0.70
C ASP A 123 5.05 29.70 0.53
N PRO A 124 6.10 30.34 1.07
CA PRO A 124 5.99 31.24 2.22
C PRO A 124 5.13 32.49 1.96
N SER A 125 4.85 32.83 0.70
CA SER A 125 4.01 33.96 0.29
C SER A 125 2.52 33.59 0.11
N THR A 126 2.20 32.30 0.03
CA THR A 126 0.81 31.82 -0.04
C THR A 126 0.23 31.59 1.37
N PRO A 127 -1.07 31.81 1.59
CA PRO A 127 -1.68 31.58 2.89
C PRO A 127 -1.39 30.14 3.35
N PRO A 128 -1.10 29.91 4.64
CA PRO A 128 -0.75 28.60 5.14
C PRO A 128 -1.87 27.61 4.80
N CYS A 129 -1.51 26.42 4.32
CA CYS A 129 -2.46 25.36 4.00
C CYS A 129 -3.51 25.29 5.13
N PRO A 130 -4.83 25.39 4.83
CA PRO A 130 -5.87 25.52 5.86
C PRO A 130 -5.84 24.40 6.90
N VAL A 131 -5.20 23.27 6.57
CA VAL A 131 -4.98 22.10 7.44
C VAL A 131 -3.92 22.33 8.53
N LEU A 132 -2.95 23.24 8.34
CA LEU A 132 -1.93 23.59 9.34
C LEU A 132 -2.40 24.61 10.37
N ARG A 133 -3.59 25.22 10.20
CA ARG A 133 -4.21 26.06 11.24
C ARG A 133 -4.82 25.24 12.39
N LEU A 134 -5.10 23.96 12.16
CA LEU A 134 -5.63 23.06 13.17
C LEU A 134 -4.46 22.37 13.87
N GLY A 135 -3.77 23.11 14.74
CA GLY A 135 -2.95 22.50 15.79
C GLY A 135 -3.84 21.63 16.69
N PRO A 136 -3.26 20.69 17.45
CA PRO A 136 -4.04 19.84 18.35
C PRO A 136 -4.72 20.75 19.38
N GLY A 137 -6.05 20.79 19.35
CA GLY A 137 -6.87 21.33 20.43
C GLY A 137 -6.99 20.33 21.56
#